data_AF-A0AAP9SVU2-F1
#
_entry.id   AF-A0AAP9SVU2-F1
#
_cell.length_a   1.000
_cell.length_b   1.000
_cell.length_c   1.000
_cell.angle_alpha   90.00
_cell.angle_beta   90.00
_cell.angle_gamma   90.00
#
_symmetry.space_group_name_H-M   'P 1'
#
loop_
_entity.id
_entity.type
_entity.pdbx_description
1 polymer ?
#
loop_
_entity_poly.entity_id
_entity_poly.type
_entity_poly.pdbx_seq_one_letter_code
_entity_poly.pdbx_strand_id
1 'polypeptide(L)'
;MNEEEEKGIVELEQVVSYLEYHLQQYRDYEQKFKYDRIKKDRDRALDNMVTHADYIKNVLLREDVYPIIKNGSPLYIQFEDFWRYVKSDTPGYIETLKKYIENKKRTERDAI
;
A
#
# COMPACT_ATOMS: atom_id res chain seq x y z
N MET A 1 16.78 3.39 20.20
CA MET A 1 15.44 3.78 19.76
C MET A 1 14.64 4.31 20.94
N ASN A 2 14.11 5.52 20.84
CA ASN A 2 13.19 6.06 21.84
C ASN A 2 11.75 5.54 21.62
N GLU A 3 10.86 5.73 22.60
CA GLU A 3 9.48 5.22 22.51
C GLU A 3 8.70 5.78 21.31
N GLU A 4 8.99 7.02 20.88
CA GLU A 4 8.34 7.65 19.73
C GLU A 4 8.79 7.01 18.40
N GLU A 5 10.07 6.69 18.27
CA GLU A 5 10.64 5.99 17.12
C GLU A 5 10.13 4.55 17.02
N GLU A 6 10.02 3.85 18.15
CA GLU A 6 9.47 2.50 18.21
C GLU A 6 8.00 2.49 17.78
N LYS A 7 7.22 3.42 18.32
CA LYS A 7 5.83 3.63 17.94
C LYS A 7 5.69 3.92 16.45
N GLY A 8 6.54 4.79 15.89
CA GLY A 8 6.55 5.09 14.46
C GLY A 8 6.85 3.87 13.58
N ILE A 9 7.75 2.98 14.02
CA ILE A 9 8.02 1.73 13.31
C ILE A 9 6.80 0.80 13.35
N VAL A 10 6.15 0.63 14.51
CA VAL A 10 4.95 -0.20 14.65
C VAL A 10 3.82 0.32 13.76
N GLU A 11 3.63 1.64 13.69
CA GLU A 11 2.64 2.27 12.81
C GLU A 11 2.93 1.99 11.33
N LEU A 12 4.21 2.02 10.91
CA LEU A 12 4.62 1.68 9.55
C LEU A 12 4.43 0.19 9.22
N GLU A 13 4.65 -0.72 10.18
CA GLU A 13 4.36 -2.15 10.01
C GLU A 13 2.85 -2.42 9.84
N GLN A 14 2.02 -1.67 10.55
CA GLN A 14 0.56 -1.70 10.37
C GLN A 14 0.16 -1.16 9.00
N VAL A 15 0.79 -0.07 8.53
CA VAL A 15 0.60 0.46 7.17
C VAL A 15 0.90 -0.62 6.12
N VAL A 16 2.03 -1.31 6.23
CA VAL A 16 2.40 -2.40 5.30
C VAL A 16 1.32 -3.48 5.27
N SER A 17 0.86 -3.94 6.44
CA SER A 17 -0.17 -4.97 6.56
C SER A 17 -1.49 -4.52 5.91
N TYR A 18 -1.86 -3.24 6.09
CA TYR A 18 -3.05 -2.65 5.50
C TYR A 18 -2.97 -2.56 3.98
N LEU A 19 -1.82 -2.14 3.43
CA LEU A 19 -1.58 -2.09 1.99
C LEU A 19 -1.65 -3.49 1.37
N GLU A 20 -1.06 -4.50 2.01
CA GLU A 20 -1.12 -5.89 1.55
C GLU A 20 -2.56 -6.43 1.53
N TYR A 21 -3.32 -6.19 2.60
CA TYR A 21 -4.72 -6.58 2.69
C TYR A 21 -5.55 -5.97 1.56
N HIS A 22 -5.47 -4.65 1.38
CA HIS A 22 -6.28 -3.97 0.36
C HIS A 22 -5.84 -4.32 -1.06
N LEU A 23 -4.55 -4.54 -1.30
CA LEU A 23 -4.05 -5.03 -2.59
C LEU A 23 -4.61 -6.42 -2.90
N GLN A 24 -4.70 -7.31 -1.90
CA GLN A 24 -5.31 -8.62 -2.08
C GLN A 24 -6.80 -8.51 -2.38
N GLN A 25 -7.55 -7.70 -1.61
CA GLN A 25 -8.98 -7.48 -1.86
C GLN A 25 -9.23 -6.90 -3.26
N TYR A 26 -8.41 -5.93 -3.69
CA TYR A 26 -8.47 -5.40 -5.05
C TYR A 26 -8.35 -6.50 -6.11
N ARG A 27 -7.38 -7.40 -5.96
CA ARG A 27 -7.16 -8.54 -6.88
C ARG A 27 -8.36 -9.50 -6.86
N ASP A 28 -8.92 -9.79 -5.70
CA ASP A 28 -10.07 -10.70 -5.58
C ASP A 28 -11.33 -10.13 -6.25
N TYR A 29 -11.60 -8.83 -6.07
CA TYR A 29 -12.72 -8.18 -6.76
C TYR A 29 -12.46 -7.99 -8.26
N GLU A 30 -11.21 -7.82 -8.70
CA GLU A 30 -10.88 -7.85 -10.13
C GLU A 30 -11.23 -9.18 -10.78
N GLN A 31 -10.95 -10.30 -10.10
CA GLN A 31 -11.35 -11.62 -10.58
C GLN A 31 -12.87 -11.74 -10.68
N LYS A 32 -13.60 -11.32 -9.64
CA LYS A 32 -15.09 -11.32 -9.66
C LYS A 32 -15.65 -10.46 -10.79
N PHE A 33 -15.13 -9.23 -10.95
CA PHE A 33 -15.52 -8.35 -12.05
C PHE A 33 -15.32 -8.98 -13.43
N LYS A 34 -14.22 -9.71 -13.62
CA LYS A 34 -13.90 -10.37 -14.90
C LYS A 34 -14.75 -11.60 -15.19
N TYR A 35 -15.04 -12.40 -14.17
CA TYR A 35 -15.56 -13.77 -14.36
C TYR A 35 -16.99 -13.99 -13.87
N ASP A 36 -17.58 -13.07 -13.10
CA ASP A 36 -18.97 -13.22 -12.66
C ASP A 36 -19.94 -13.16 -13.84
N ARG A 37 -20.89 -14.09 -13.85
CA ARG A 37 -21.87 -14.22 -14.95
C ARG A 37 -22.98 -13.18 -14.86
N ILE A 38 -23.24 -12.66 -13.67
CA ILE A 38 -24.32 -11.71 -13.39
C ILE A 38 -23.78 -10.28 -13.47
N LYS A 39 -24.38 -9.44 -14.31
CA LYS A 39 -23.96 -8.03 -14.49
C LYS A 39 -23.95 -7.26 -13.16
N LYS A 40 -25.02 -7.37 -12.36
CA LYS A 40 -25.12 -6.69 -11.06
C LYS A 40 -23.96 -7.03 -10.11
N ASP A 41 -23.51 -8.29 -10.11
CA ASP A 41 -22.40 -8.71 -9.25
C ASP A 41 -21.06 -8.20 -9.77
N ARG A 42 -20.87 -8.16 -11.10
CA ARG A 42 -19.72 -7.47 -11.71
C ARG A 42 -19.69 -5.98 -11.38
N ASP A 43 -20.81 -5.29 -11.51
CA ASP A 43 -20.88 -3.85 -11.20
C ASP A 43 -20.54 -3.59 -9.73
N ARG A 44 -21.03 -4.43 -8.80
CA ARG A 44 -20.63 -4.38 -7.38
C ARG A 44 -19.15 -4.70 -7.17
N ALA A 45 -18.60 -5.67 -7.89
CA ALA A 45 -17.19 -6.00 -7.80
C ALA A 45 -16.32 -4.83 -8.26
N LEU A 46 -16.70 -4.14 -9.33
CA LEU A 46 -16.02 -2.93 -9.80
C LEU A 46 -16.03 -1.81 -8.73
N ASP A 47 -17.18 -1.55 -8.11
CA ASP A 47 -17.30 -0.56 -7.03
C ASP A 47 -16.39 -0.87 -5.83
N ASN A 48 -16.34 -2.15 -5.43
CA ASN A 48 -15.45 -2.61 -4.38
C ASN A 48 -13.96 -2.54 -4.79
N MET A 49 -13.60 -2.81 -6.05
CA MET A 49 -12.23 -2.61 -6.54
C MET A 49 -11.81 -1.14 -6.39
N VAL A 50 -12.65 -0.21 -6.85
CA VAL A 50 -12.37 1.23 -6.78
C VAL A 50 -12.22 1.65 -5.32
N THR A 51 -13.11 1.20 -4.44
CA THR A 51 -13.04 1.45 -2.99
C THR A 51 -11.70 1.01 -2.40
N HIS A 52 -11.21 -0.19 -2.72
CA HIS A 52 -9.92 -0.66 -2.23
C HIS A 52 -8.72 0.07 -2.86
N ALA A 53 -8.83 0.49 -4.12
CA ALA A 53 -7.82 1.36 -4.74
C ALA A 53 -7.71 2.71 -4.01
N ASP A 54 -8.84 3.31 -3.63
CA ASP A 54 -8.87 4.57 -2.89
C ASP A 54 -8.30 4.41 -1.48
N TYR A 55 -8.58 3.31 -0.78
CA TYR A 55 -7.95 3.03 0.51
C TYR A 55 -6.42 2.95 0.41
N ILE A 56 -5.91 2.24 -0.59
CA ILE A 56 -4.46 2.16 -0.84
C ILE A 56 -3.90 3.55 -1.12
N LYS A 57 -4.53 4.31 -2.02
CA LYS A 57 -4.10 5.67 -2.37
C LYS A 57 -4.03 6.58 -1.15
N ASN A 58 -5.06 6.58 -0.32
CA ASN A 58 -5.13 7.42 0.87
C ASN A 58 -4.03 7.07 1.87
N VAL A 59 -3.70 5.78 2.05
CA VAL A 59 -2.61 5.35 2.92
C VAL A 59 -1.25 5.77 2.37
N LEU A 60 -1.03 5.63 1.06
CA LEU A 60 0.21 6.07 0.42
C LEU A 60 0.42 7.59 0.47
N LEU A 61 -0.66 8.37 0.61
CA LEU A 61 -0.64 9.82 0.72
C LEU A 61 -0.49 10.35 2.16
N ARG A 62 -0.49 9.48 3.18
CA ARG A 62 -0.28 9.92 4.56
C ARG A 62 1.08 10.60 4.72
N GLU A 63 1.15 11.61 5.59
CA GLU A 63 2.35 12.43 5.80
C GLU A 63 3.56 11.62 6.29
N ASP A 64 3.32 10.55 7.05
CA ASP A 64 4.33 9.64 7.57
C ASP A 64 4.78 8.55 6.57
N VAL A 65 4.05 8.38 5.46
CA VAL A 65 4.28 7.34 4.45
C VAL A 65 4.83 7.94 3.15
N TYR A 66 4.19 9.00 2.66
CA TYR A 66 4.46 9.61 1.36
C TYR A 66 5.95 9.99 1.16
N PRO A 67 6.65 10.62 2.13
CA PRO A 67 8.06 10.96 1.97
C PRO A 67 8.96 9.72 1.80
N ILE A 68 8.63 8.60 2.46
CA ILE A 68 9.41 7.36 2.37
C ILE A 68 9.31 6.78 0.96
N ILE A 69 8.08 6.66 0.44
CA ILE A 69 7.85 6.13 -0.90
C ILE A 69 8.40 7.06 -1.99
N LYS A 70 8.30 8.38 -1.82
CA LYS A 70 8.81 9.36 -2.79
C LYS A 70 10.34 9.31 -2.89
N ASN A 71 11.04 9.13 -1.76
CA ASN A 71 12.50 9.11 -1.74
C ASN A 71 13.08 7.73 -2.07
N GLY A 72 12.33 6.66 -1.81
CA GLY A 72 12.79 5.28 -1.99
C GLY A 72 12.30 4.58 -3.26
N SER A 73 11.31 5.14 -3.97
CA SER A 73 10.75 4.53 -5.19
C SER A 73 11.31 5.18 -6.46
N PRO A 74 11.78 4.39 -7.45
CA PRO A 74 12.13 4.91 -8.78
C PRO A 74 10.90 5.25 -9.64
N LEU A 75 9.70 4.91 -9.18
CA LEU A 75 8.45 5.18 -9.90
C LEU A 75 8.01 6.61 -9.62
N TYR A 76 7.83 7.39 -10.68
CA TYR A 76 7.17 8.69 -10.57
C TYR A 76 5.73 8.45 -10.08
N ILE A 77 5.41 8.94 -8.88
CA ILE A 77 4.10 8.71 -8.25
C ILE A 77 3.04 9.54 -9.01
N GLN A 78 2.30 8.89 -9.90
CA GLN A 78 1.10 9.45 -10.52
C GLN A 78 -0.12 8.76 -9.92
N PHE A 79 -0.81 9.47 -9.02
CA PHE A 79 -2.08 8.99 -8.46
C PHE A 79 -3.29 9.35 -9.34
N GLU A 80 -3.08 9.99 -10.48
CA GLU A 80 -4.07 10.12 -11.54
C GLU A 80 -4.33 8.74 -12.15
N ASP A 81 -5.59 8.35 -12.30
CA ASP A 81 -5.98 7.01 -12.72
C ASP A 81 -5.37 5.86 -11.87
N PHE A 82 -5.03 6.11 -10.60
CA PHE A 82 -4.33 5.16 -9.73
C PHE A 82 -4.92 3.75 -9.75
N TRP A 83 -6.25 3.62 -9.78
CA TRP A 83 -6.96 2.34 -9.86
C TRP A 83 -6.45 1.44 -11.00
N ARG A 84 -5.97 1.99 -12.12
CA ARG A 84 -5.38 1.25 -13.24
C ARG A 84 -4.02 0.64 -12.92
N TYR A 85 -3.26 1.26 -12.03
CA TYR A 85 -1.88 0.91 -11.70
C TYR A 85 -1.73 0.25 -10.32
N VAL A 86 -2.81 0.11 -9.54
CA VAL A 86 -2.79 -0.51 -8.19
C VAL A 86 -1.99 -1.81 -8.17
N LYS A 87 -2.22 -2.71 -9.13
CA LYS A 87 -1.54 -4.03 -9.12
C LYS A 87 -0.06 -3.96 -9.48
N SER A 88 0.34 -3.04 -10.35
CA SER A 88 1.73 -2.90 -10.80
C SER A 88 2.56 -2.14 -9.78
N ASP A 89 2.00 -1.08 -9.21
CA ASP A 89 2.78 -0.07 -8.49
C ASP A 89 2.79 -0.32 -6.98
N THR A 90 1.65 -0.71 -6.39
CA THR A 90 1.53 -0.95 -4.94
C THR A 90 2.57 -1.94 -4.39
N PRO A 91 2.91 -3.07 -5.06
CA PRO A 91 3.98 -3.95 -4.60
C PRO A 91 5.32 -3.24 -4.39
N GLY A 92 5.69 -2.32 -5.30
CA GLY A 92 6.93 -1.56 -5.19
C GLY A 92 6.93 -0.59 -4.01
N TYR A 93 5.78 0.03 -3.72
CA TYR A 93 5.64 0.89 -2.54
C TYR A 93 5.72 0.09 -1.24
N ILE A 94 5.08 -1.09 -1.18
CA ILE A 94 5.17 -2.01 -0.04
C ILE A 94 6.62 -2.42 0.21
N GLU A 95 7.35 -2.81 -0.85
CA GLU A 95 8.77 -3.20 -0.73
C GLU A 95 9.64 -2.04 -0.23
N THR A 96 9.38 -0.82 -0.71
CA THR A 96 10.07 0.40 -0.27
C THR A 96 9.87 0.64 1.23
N LEU A 97 8.64 0.50 1.72
CA LEU A 97 8.34 0.66 3.15
C LEU A 97 8.99 -0.43 4.00
N LYS A 98 8.95 -1.70 3.56
CA LYS A 98 9.61 -2.81 4.26
C LYS A 98 11.11 -2.58 4.39
N LYS A 99 11.78 -2.15 3.31
CA LYS A 99 13.22 -1.81 3.33
C LYS A 99 13.52 -0.65 4.28
N TYR A 100 12.68 0.38 4.29
CA TYR A 100 12.84 1.50 5.21
C TYR A 100 12.74 1.06 6.67
N ILE A 101 11.72 0.26 7.01
CA ILE A 101 11.52 -0.30 8.36
C ILE A 101 12.72 -1.17 8.76
N GLU A 102 13.19 -2.05 7.88
CA GLU A 102 14.34 -2.92 8.13
C GLU A 102 15.62 -2.10 8.39
N ASN A 103 15.89 -1.10 7.55
CA ASN A 103 17.05 -0.22 7.72
C ASN A 103 16.98 0.54 9.04
N LYS A 104 15.83 1.12 9.39
CA LYS A 104 15.59 1.76 10.69
C LYS A 104 15.91 0.80 11.84
N LYS A 105 15.36 -0.42 11.82
CA LYS A 105 15.63 -1.44 12.85
C LYS A 105 17.11 -1.85 12.92
N ARG A 106 17.82 -1.86 11.79
CA ARG A 106 19.24 -2.24 11.72
C ARG A 106 20.17 -1.14 12.21
N THR A 107 19.99 0.10 11.75
CA THR A 107 20.80 1.25 12.20
C THR A 107 20.77 1.39 13.73
N GLU A 108 19.64 1.09 14.34
CA GLU A 108 19.52 1.07 15.81
C GLU A 108 20.29 -0.07 16.47
N ARG A 109 20.30 -1.27 15.88
CA ARG A 109 21.09 -2.40 16.43
C ARG A 109 22.59 -2.15 16.36
N ASP A 110 23.04 -1.48 15.30
CA ASP A 110 24.46 -1.19 15.08
C ASP A 110 24.94 0.06 15.87
N ALA A 111 24.02 0.81 16.49
CA ALA A 111 24.30 2.00 17.31
C ALA A 111 24.39 1.70 18.83
N ILE A 112 24.18 0.44 19.24
CA ILE A 112 24.27 -0.07 20.62
C ILE A 112 25.56 -0.88 20.78
#